data_AF-A0A3E0QJI0-F1
#
_entry.id   AF-A0A3E0QJI0-F1
#
_cell.length_a   1.000
_cell.length_b   1.000
_cell.length_c   1.000
_cell.angle_alpha   90.00
_cell.angle_beta   90.00
_cell.angle_gamma   90.00
#
_symmetry.space_group_name_H-M   'P 1'
#
loop_
_entity.id
_entity.type
_entity.pdbx_description
1 polymer ?
#
loop_
_entity_poly.entity_id
_entity_poly.type
_entity_poly.pdbx_seq_one_letter_code
_entity_poly.pdbx_strand_id
1 'polypeptide(L)'
;MKEEKIIFLGDQLMQGHDVVVKGEEVKIDAESYYKISNYDAMRPFFMSIVSNSNHWMFLSSTGGLSAGRKNSEFALFPYYTDDKITESAEFTGSKTICLVERGNKVSLWEPFSSKYDGVYKVSRNLYKNAYGNKIRFEEINHDLDLSFTYDWNSSDKYGYVRKSELTNLGTDAVRVRFADGLQNLMPYGVETALQQASSNLVDAYKKCELEKESGLGLFSLSAVIVDKAEPSEALRVNVAWSLDRPNSTKLLCSKQLDAFRKGAVPTQEVDIKAERGAYFVCDEVNLEAGASEAWSIVADVNKGPVEVADLMAALSDPQALKAELLADVQEGSQHLVELVAASDGLQLTNDRLLNIRHFANTMFNIMRGGIFDDNYNIEKADFDKYMAKANKEVYARTADLIDGLEDVFDLQTLKALAEATPDEDFKRLALEYLPLKFSRRHGDPSRPWNKFSINTRDEVSGEK
;
A
#
# COMPACT_ATOMS: atom_id res chain seq x y z
N MET A 1 -16.13 13.26 -43.88
CA MET A 1 -15.16 12.97 -42.80
C MET A 1 -14.02 13.95 -42.97
N LYS A 2 -13.70 14.75 -41.95
CA LYS A 2 -12.48 15.57 -42.00
C LYS A 2 -11.30 14.61 -41.89
N GLU A 3 -10.36 14.67 -42.83
CA GLU A 3 -9.12 13.89 -42.72
C GLU A 3 -8.42 14.23 -41.41
N GLU A 4 -8.12 13.21 -40.61
CA GLU A 4 -7.30 13.38 -39.42
C GLU A 4 -5.89 13.79 -39.86
N LYS A 5 -5.43 14.92 -39.34
CA LYS A 5 -4.10 15.42 -39.64
C LYS A 5 -3.09 14.63 -38.83
N ILE A 6 -2.01 14.20 -39.50
CA ILE A 6 -0.86 13.61 -38.84
C ILE A 6 -0.17 14.69 -38.00
N ILE A 7 0.08 14.40 -36.72
CA ILE A 7 0.69 15.32 -35.76
C ILE A 7 2.13 14.87 -35.50
N PHE A 8 3.07 15.80 -35.45
CA PHE A 8 4.48 15.55 -35.15
C PHE A 8 4.91 16.35 -33.92
N LEU A 9 5.81 15.76 -33.12
CA LEU A 9 6.54 16.39 -32.02
C LEU A 9 7.97 16.65 -32.49
N GLY A 10 8.24 17.84 -33.02
CA GLY A 10 9.46 18.08 -33.80
C GLY A 10 9.42 17.24 -35.09
N ASP A 11 10.43 16.41 -35.32
CA ASP A 11 10.48 15.47 -36.46
C ASP A 11 9.89 14.08 -36.12
N GLN A 12 9.57 13.82 -34.84
CA GLN A 12 9.01 12.53 -34.40
C GLN A 12 7.50 12.49 -34.65
N LEU A 13 7.01 11.43 -35.26
CA LEU A 13 5.57 11.20 -35.37
C LEU A 13 4.96 11.06 -33.97
N MET A 14 3.91 11.84 -33.67
CA MET A 14 3.15 11.65 -32.44
C MET A 14 2.35 10.35 -32.54
N GLN A 15 2.78 9.35 -31.81
CA GLN A 15 2.12 8.06 -31.74
C GLN A 15 0.77 8.19 -31.03
N GLY A 16 -0.25 7.56 -31.58
CA GLY A 16 -1.50 7.33 -30.87
C GLY A 16 -1.35 6.19 -29.86
N HIS A 17 -2.28 6.11 -28.92
CA HIS A 17 -2.49 4.93 -28.08
C HIS A 17 -3.77 4.21 -28.54
N ASP A 18 -3.90 2.94 -28.17
CA ASP A 18 -5.14 2.20 -28.39
C ASP A 18 -6.23 2.80 -27.49
N VAL A 19 -7.37 3.17 -28.09
CA VAL A 19 -8.50 3.81 -27.40
C VAL A 19 -9.58 2.80 -27.01
N VAL A 20 -9.44 1.53 -27.39
CA VAL A 20 -10.42 0.50 -27.08
C VAL A 20 -10.20 -0.01 -25.67
N VAL A 21 -11.05 0.45 -24.76
CA VAL A 21 -11.08 -0.04 -23.36
C VAL A 21 -11.87 -1.34 -23.31
N LYS A 22 -11.23 -2.41 -22.80
CA LYS A 22 -11.88 -3.70 -22.57
C LYS A 22 -11.61 -4.21 -21.16
N GLY A 23 -12.68 -4.62 -20.48
CA GLY A 23 -12.61 -5.33 -19.22
C GLY A 23 -12.70 -6.84 -19.43
N GLU A 24 -11.80 -7.61 -18.82
CA GLU A 24 -11.89 -9.07 -18.83
C GLU A 24 -11.24 -9.67 -17.59
N GLU A 25 -11.67 -10.88 -17.23
CA GLU A 25 -11.00 -11.64 -16.19
C GLU A 25 -9.81 -12.41 -16.79
N VAL A 26 -8.67 -12.31 -16.12
CA VAL A 26 -7.44 -13.00 -16.49
C VAL A 26 -6.88 -13.73 -15.27
N LYS A 27 -6.03 -14.72 -15.53
CA LYS A 27 -5.22 -15.35 -14.48
C LYS A 27 -3.79 -14.83 -14.57
N ILE A 28 -3.27 -14.40 -13.43
CA ILE A 28 -1.86 -14.08 -13.24
C ILE A 28 -1.37 -15.02 -12.15
N ASP A 29 -0.43 -15.89 -12.49
CA ASP A 29 -0.03 -17.03 -11.67
C ASP A 29 -1.25 -17.89 -11.23
N ALA A 30 -1.46 -18.04 -9.92
CA ALA A 30 -2.59 -18.78 -9.35
C ALA A 30 -3.81 -17.88 -9.05
N GLU A 31 -3.73 -16.57 -9.25
CA GLU A 31 -4.74 -15.60 -8.83
C GLU A 31 -5.58 -15.08 -10.01
N SER A 32 -6.85 -14.78 -9.72
CA SER A 32 -7.77 -14.19 -10.70
C SER A 32 -7.79 -12.67 -10.56
N TYR A 33 -7.62 -11.98 -11.68
CA TYR A 33 -7.61 -10.53 -11.79
C TYR A 33 -8.66 -10.05 -12.77
N TYR A 34 -9.26 -8.90 -12.50
CA TYR A 34 -9.97 -8.14 -13.51
C TYR A 34 -8.99 -7.17 -14.18
N LYS A 35 -8.74 -7.37 -15.47
CA LYS A 35 -7.92 -6.53 -16.33
C LYS A 35 -8.79 -5.46 -16.99
N ILE A 36 -8.38 -4.21 -16.90
CA ILE A 36 -8.85 -3.11 -17.74
C ILE A 36 -7.73 -2.81 -18.73
N SER A 37 -7.95 -3.17 -19.98
CA SER A 37 -6.99 -2.87 -21.06
C SER A 37 -7.12 -1.43 -21.52
N ASN A 38 -5.99 -0.80 -21.82
CA ASN A 38 -5.91 0.60 -22.25
C ASN A 38 -6.63 1.55 -21.27
N TYR A 39 -6.39 1.36 -19.96
CA TYR A 39 -7.12 2.08 -18.92
C TYR A 39 -6.87 3.60 -18.97
N ASP A 40 -5.77 4.02 -19.60
CA ASP A 40 -5.36 5.40 -19.81
C ASP A 40 -6.23 6.15 -20.83
N ALA A 41 -7.02 5.42 -21.64
CA ALA A 41 -8.07 6.00 -22.46
C ALA A 41 -9.33 6.38 -21.64
N MET A 42 -9.42 5.97 -20.36
CA MET A 42 -10.47 6.39 -19.44
C MET A 42 -10.06 7.66 -18.71
N ARG A 43 -11.04 8.49 -18.32
CA ARG A 43 -10.80 9.50 -17.29
C ARG A 43 -10.26 8.80 -16.04
N PRO A 44 -9.18 9.30 -15.41
CA PRO A 44 -8.68 8.71 -14.19
C PRO A 44 -9.75 8.53 -13.12
N PHE A 45 -9.70 7.38 -12.46
CA PHE A 45 -10.65 7.00 -11.41
C PHE A 45 -9.93 6.53 -10.15
N PHE A 46 -10.61 6.66 -9.03
CA PHE A 46 -10.02 6.48 -7.71
C PHE A 46 -10.46 5.16 -7.07
N MET A 47 -9.54 4.50 -6.39
CA MET A 47 -9.72 3.16 -5.81
C MET A 47 -9.26 3.13 -4.35
N SER A 48 -9.88 2.26 -3.56
CA SER A 48 -9.35 1.83 -2.27
C SER A 48 -8.85 0.40 -2.40
N ILE A 49 -7.59 0.18 -2.01
CA ILE A 49 -6.99 -1.15 -1.95
C ILE A 49 -7.10 -1.62 -0.51
N VAL A 50 -7.77 -2.76 -0.32
CA VAL A 50 -8.13 -3.26 1.00
C VAL A 50 -7.02 -4.13 1.61
N SER A 51 -7.08 -4.33 2.91
CA SER A 51 -6.18 -5.22 3.66
C SER A 51 -6.96 -5.88 4.79
N ASN A 52 -6.53 -7.07 5.20
CA ASN A 52 -7.01 -7.72 6.42
C ASN A 52 -6.52 -7.02 7.70
N SER A 53 -5.42 -6.25 7.59
CA SER A 53 -4.80 -5.53 8.71
C SER A 53 -5.16 -4.02 8.65
N ASN A 54 -4.32 -3.19 9.25
CA ASN A 54 -4.52 -1.75 9.41
C ASN A 54 -4.01 -0.90 8.23
N HIS A 55 -3.65 -1.50 7.10
CA HIS A 55 -3.26 -0.75 5.90
C HIS A 55 -4.43 0.04 5.31
N TRP A 56 -4.11 1.21 4.78
CA TRP A 56 -4.99 1.99 3.92
C TRP A 56 -4.21 2.48 2.71
N MET A 57 -4.72 2.22 1.51
CA MET A 57 -4.18 2.74 0.26
C MET A 57 -5.31 3.29 -0.60
N PHE A 58 -5.19 4.56 -0.95
CA PHE A 58 -6.10 5.29 -1.81
C PHE A 58 -5.34 5.68 -3.07
N LEU A 59 -5.75 5.15 -4.20
CA LEU A 59 -4.93 5.06 -5.40
C LEU A 59 -5.75 5.44 -6.63
N SER A 60 -5.24 6.38 -7.40
CA SER A 60 -5.76 6.73 -8.71
C SER A 60 -5.27 5.76 -9.78
N SER A 61 -6.04 5.57 -10.83
CA SER A 61 -5.59 4.83 -12.02
C SER A 61 -4.40 5.50 -12.71
N THR A 62 -4.06 6.77 -12.41
CA THR A 62 -2.78 7.38 -12.85
C THR A 62 -1.55 6.80 -12.14
N GLY A 63 -1.72 6.02 -11.09
CA GLY A 63 -0.64 5.59 -10.19
C GLY A 63 -0.37 6.55 -9.04
N GLY A 64 -0.97 7.75 -9.05
CA GLY A 64 -0.93 8.68 -7.93
C GLY A 64 -1.67 8.11 -6.72
N LEU A 65 -1.04 8.17 -5.53
CA LEU A 65 -1.58 7.53 -4.33
C LEU A 65 -1.29 8.29 -3.04
N SER A 66 -2.11 8.01 -2.04
CA SER A 66 -1.76 8.15 -0.63
C SER A 66 -1.94 6.81 0.05
N ALA A 67 -0.98 6.42 0.88
CA ALA A 67 -1.02 5.16 1.62
C ALA A 67 -0.37 5.31 2.98
N GLY A 68 -0.72 4.43 3.92
CA GLY A 68 -0.14 4.37 5.26
C GLY A 68 -0.75 3.24 6.08
N ARG A 69 -0.55 3.25 7.40
CA ARG A 69 -1.19 2.30 8.33
C ARG A 69 -2.04 3.06 9.34
N LYS A 70 -3.06 2.42 9.91
CA LYS A 70 -3.97 2.95 10.93
C LYS A 70 -4.78 4.18 10.48
N ASN A 71 -4.17 5.34 10.30
CA ASN A 71 -4.83 6.59 9.89
C ASN A 71 -3.85 7.52 9.15
N SER A 72 -4.33 8.70 8.73
CA SER A 72 -3.56 9.68 7.97
C SER A 72 -2.32 10.24 8.70
N GLU A 73 -2.24 10.15 10.03
CA GLU A 73 -1.08 10.62 10.79
C GLU A 73 0.13 9.68 10.67
N PHE A 74 -0.08 8.45 10.18
CA PHE A 74 0.97 7.46 9.89
C PHE A 74 1.01 7.17 8.38
N ALA A 75 1.02 8.25 7.59
CA ALA A 75 1.11 8.19 6.15
C ALA A 75 2.53 7.85 5.67
N LEU A 76 2.61 6.97 4.67
CA LEU A 76 3.81 6.70 3.87
C LEU A 76 3.96 7.73 2.74
N PHE A 77 2.84 8.14 2.13
CA PHE A 77 2.76 9.21 1.13
C PHE A 77 1.77 10.28 1.58
N PRO A 78 1.99 11.58 1.29
CA PRO A 78 1.15 12.66 1.79
C PRO A 78 -0.36 12.40 1.61
N TYR A 79 -1.14 12.68 2.65
CA TYR A 79 -2.60 12.53 2.62
C TYR A 79 -3.27 13.83 2.15
N TYR A 80 -3.75 13.81 0.90
CA TYR A 80 -4.47 14.92 0.27
C TYR A 80 -5.86 14.48 -0.21
N THR A 81 -6.62 15.40 -0.80
CA THR A 81 -7.88 15.10 -1.50
C THR A 81 -7.60 14.31 -2.80
N ASP A 82 -8.60 13.57 -3.28
CA ASP A 82 -8.44 12.62 -4.38
C ASP A 82 -8.03 13.27 -5.72
N ASP A 83 -8.49 14.49 -5.98
CA ASP A 83 -8.06 15.36 -7.09
C ASP A 83 -6.53 15.61 -7.05
N LYS A 84 -6.02 16.10 -5.91
CA LYS A 84 -4.60 16.38 -5.70
C LYS A 84 -3.74 15.12 -5.75
N ILE A 85 -4.24 14.02 -5.18
CA ILE A 85 -3.55 12.72 -5.26
C ILE A 85 -3.42 12.28 -6.72
N THR A 86 -4.51 12.35 -7.49
CA THR A 86 -4.51 11.99 -8.92
C THR A 86 -3.53 12.84 -9.73
N GLU A 87 -3.48 14.15 -9.48
CA GLU A 87 -2.57 15.11 -10.15
C GLU A 87 -1.10 14.93 -9.75
N SER A 88 -0.83 14.28 -8.62
CA SER A 88 0.51 14.13 -8.05
C SER A 88 1.34 12.95 -8.58
N ALA A 89 0.79 12.12 -9.47
CA ALA A 89 1.41 10.87 -9.95
C ALA A 89 2.85 11.05 -10.47
N GLU A 90 3.17 12.21 -11.04
CA GLU A 90 4.52 12.52 -11.52
C GLU A 90 5.57 12.70 -10.42
N PHE A 91 5.15 13.03 -9.20
CA PHE A 91 6.02 13.47 -8.11
C PHE A 91 5.82 12.72 -6.80
N THR A 92 4.80 11.87 -6.67
CA THR A 92 4.48 11.09 -5.47
C THR A 92 4.18 9.65 -5.84
N GLY A 93 4.76 8.70 -5.09
CA GLY A 93 4.52 7.28 -5.32
C GLY A 93 5.53 6.63 -6.26
N SER A 94 5.04 5.71 -7.08
CA SER A 94 5.85 4.92 -8.03
C SER A 94 6.45 5.80 -9.11
N LYS A 95 7.75 5.62 -9.38
CA LYS A 95 8.43 6.26 -10.51
C LYS A 95 9.50 5.32 -11.06
N THR A 96 9.50 5.17 -12.38
CA THR A 96 10.43 4.30 -13.11
C THR A 96 10.93 5.03 -14.34
N ILE A 97 12.25 5.08 -14.52
CA ILE A 97 12.92 5.69 -15.67
C ILE A 97 13.89 4.66 -16.23
N CYS A 98 13.81 4.40 -17.54
CA CYS A 98 14.63 3.43 -18.24
C CYS A 98 15.41 4.10 -19.38
N LEU A 99 16.71 3.83 -19.47
CA LEU A 99 17.54 4.09 -20.63
C LEU A 99 17.79 2.76 -21.32
N VAL A 100 17.17 2.58 -22.47
CA VAL A 100 17.13 1.32 -23.23
C VAL A 100 18.14 1.39 -24.37
N GLU A 101 19.15 0.53 -24.31
CA GLU A 101 20.25 0.47 -25.28
C GLU A 101 20.02 -0.72 -26.22
N ARG A 102 19.76 -0.42 -27.51
CA ARG A 102 19.70 -1.39 -28.61
C ARG A 102 20.61 -0.92 -29.75
N GLY A 103 21.63 -1.72 -30.07
CA GLY A 103 22.66 -1.34 -31.04
C GLY A 103 23.36 -0.03 -30.64
N ASN A 104 23.39 0.95 -31.54
CA ASN A 104 24.02 2.27 -31.31
C ASN A 104 23.05 3.34 -30.78
N LYS A 105 21.82 2.96 -30.39
CA LYS A 105 20.79 3.90 -29.94
C LYS A 105 20.46 3.68 -28.48
N VAL A 106 20.45 4.78 -27.72
CA VAL A 106 19.90 4.84 -26.35
C VAL A 106 18.55 5.56 -26.42
N SER A 107 17.50 4.91 -25.94
CA SER A 107 16.14 5.44 -25.91
C SER A 107 15.68 5.65 -24.48
N LEU A 108 15.15 6.83 -24.16
CA LEU A 108 14.57 7.11 -22.85
C LEU A 108 13.11 6.62 -22.83
N TRP A 109 12.76 5.79 -21.87
CA TRP A 109 11.38 5.33 -21.62
C TRP A 109 11.05 5.54 -20.14
N GLU A 110 9.94 6.23 -19.86
CA GLU A 110 9.48 6.51 -18.49
C GLU A 110 8.05 5.97 -18.34
N PRO A 111 7.86 4.67 -18.05
CA PRO A 111 6.54 4.07 -18.01
C PRO A 111 5.64 4.74 -16.97
N PHE A 112 4.35 4.82 -17.30
CA PHE A 112 3.29 5.49 -16.55
C PHE A 112 3.41 7.01 -16.43
N SER A 113 4.49 7.62 -16.93
CA SER A 113 4.63 9.08 -16.95
C SER A 113 3.85 9.70 -18.11
N SER A 114 3.36 10.92 -17.90
CA SER A 114 2.75 11.74 -18.97
C SER A 114 3.74 12.68 -19.67
N LYS A 115 5.02 12.71 -19.25
CA LYS A 115 6.02 13.68 -19.76
C LYS A 115 6.34 13.51 -21.25
N TYR A 116 6.26 12.27 -21.74
CA TYR A 116 6.65 11.90 -23.10
C TYR A 116 5.51 11.21 -23.86
N ASP A 117 4.26 11.55 -23.52
CA ASP A 117 3.09 11.00 -24.18
C ASP A 117 3.14 11.26 -25.69
N GLY A 118 2.86 10.21 -26.46
CA GLY A 118 2.91 10.24 -27.92
C GLY A 118 4.31 10.08 -28.52
N VAL A 119 5.38 9.87 -27.73
CA VAL A 119 6.70 9.53 -28.30
C VAL A 119 6.75 8.07 -28.77
N TYR A 120 6.16 7.17 -27.99
CA TYR A 120 6.13 5.73 -28.26
C TYR A 120 4.71 5.22 -28.43
N LYS A 121 4.55 4.13 -29.19
CA LYS A 121 3.35 3.33 -29.18
C LYS A 121 3.33 2.46 -27.91
N VAL A 122 2.38 2.74 -27.02
CA VAL A 122 2.24 2.03 -25.73
C VAL A 122 0.84 1.46 -25.52
N SER A 123 0.75 0.43 -24.67
CA SER A 123 -0.52 -0.04 -24.08
C SER A 123 -0.38 -0.07 -22.56
N ARG A 124 -1.32 0.56 -21.85
CA ARG A 124 -1.35 0.55 -20.38
C ARG A 124 -2.52 -0.28 -19.87
N ASN A 125 -2.22 -1.29 -19.06
CA ASN A 125 -3.22 -2.19 -18.49
C ASN A 125 -3.21 -2.08 -16.96
N LEU A 126 -4.40 -2.15 -16.36
CA LEU A 126 -4.59 -2.12 -14.92
C LEU A 126 -5.29 -3.39 -14.48
N TYR A 127 -4.78 -4.01 -13.42
CA TYR A 127 -5.33 -5.25 -12.91
C TYR A 127 -5.63 -5.12 -11.43
N LYS A 128 -6.81 -5.55 -11.00
CA LYS A 128 -7.13 -5.70 -9.58
C LYS A 128 -7.57 -7.12 -9.30
N ASN A 129 -7.01 -7.77 -8.28
CA ASN A 129 -7.37 -9.16 -7.99
C ASN A 129 -8.81 -9.25 -7.48
N ALA A 130 -9.38 -10.46 -7.55
CA ALA A 130 -10.77 -10.74 -7.17
C ALA A 130 -11.09 -10.32 -5.72
N TYR A 131 -10.11 -10.40 -4.81
CA TYR A 131 -10.27 -10.00 -3.40
C TYR A 131 -10.10 -8.49 -3.17
N GLY A 132 -9.51 -7.77 -4.13
CA GLY A 132 -9.32 -6.32 -4.07
C GLY A 132 -8.17 -5.83 -3.20
N ASN A 133 -7.29 -6.72 -2.74
CA ASN A 133 -6.13 -6.38 -1.90
C ASN A 133 -4.80 -6.30 -2.69
N LYS A 134 -4.82 -6.60 -3.99
CA LYS A 134 -3.66 -6.49 -4.89
C LYS A 134 -4.02 -5.74 -6.15
N ILE A 135 -3.12 -4.88 -6.60
CA ILE A 135 -3.27 -4.12 -7.85
C ILE A 135 -1.96 -4.12 -8.64
N ARG A 136 -2.05 -4.32 -9.95
CA ARG A 136 -0.93 -4.30 -10.89
C ARG A 136 -1.12 -3.23 -11.95
N PHE A 137 -0.07 -2.49 -12.22
CA PHE A 137 0.05 -1.63 -13.39
C PHE A 137 1.00 -2.28 -14.38
N GLU A 138 0.67 -2.20 -15.67
CA GLU A 138 1.49 -2.69 -16.76
C GLU A 138 1.55 -1.65 -17.86
N GLU A 139 2.75 -1.36 -18.36
CA GLU A 139 2.94 -0.64 -19.61
C GLU A 139 3.77 -1.50 -20.55
N ILE A 140 3.25 -1.70 -21.76
CA ILE A 140 3.96 -2.35 -22.86
C ILE A 140 4.38 -1.26 -23.84
N ASN A 141 5.68 -1.14 -24.08
CA ASN A 141 6.24 -0.28 -25.11
C ASN A 141 6.51 -1.12 -26.37
N HIS A 142 5.65 -0.94 -27.39
CA HIS A 142 5.69 -1.73 -28.63
C HIS A 142 6.83 -1.32 -29.56
N ASP A 143 7.41 -0.14 -29.38
CA ASP A 143 8.53 0.32 -30.21
C ASP A 143 9.88 -0.16 -29.66
N LEU A 144 9.95 -0.46 -28.36
CA LEU A 144 11.15 -0.97 -27.68
C LEU A 144 11.10 -2.48 -27.42
N ASP A 145 9.95 -3.12 -27.69
CA ASP A 145 9.62 -4.50 -27.34
C ASP A 145 9.92 -4.80 -25.87
N LEU A 146 9.44 -3.93 -24.96
CA LEU A 146 9.61 -4.06 -23.52
C LEU A 146 8.26 -3.96 -22.81
N SER A 147 8.12 -4.70 -21.71
CA SER A 147 7.02 -4.52 -20.75
C SER A 147 7.58 -4.25 -19.37
N PHE A 148 6.97 -3.29 -18.68
CA PHE A 148 7.26 -3.01 -17.28
C PHE A 148 5.97 -3.13 -16.48
N THR A 149 6.03 -3.89 -15.39
CA THR A 149 4.92 -4.03 -14.44
C THR A 149 5.35 -3.65 -13.04
N TYR A 150 4.41 -3.16 -12.25
CA TYR A 150 4.55 -3.16 -10.80
C TYR A 150 3.24 -3.52 -10.09
N ASP A 151 3.35 -4.30 -9.02
CA ASP A 151 2.27 -4.71 -8.14
C ASP A 151 2.38 -4.00 -6.79
N TRP A 152 1.24 -3.57 -6.23
CA TRP A 152 1.14 -3.23 -4.80
C TRP A 152 0.48 -4.36 -4.03
N ASN A 153 1.12 -4.78 -2.93
CA ASN A 153 0.64 -5.75 -1.97
C ASN A 153 0.79 -5.21 -0.55
N SER A 154 0.05 -5.77 0.41
CA SER A 154 0.24 -5.50 1.84
C SER A 154 0.75 -6.73 2.57
N SER A 155 1.68 -6.50 3.50
CA SER A 155 2.25 -7.45 4.44
C SER A 155 2.03 -6.87 5.83
N ASP A 156 1.39 -7.63 6.71
CA ASP A 156 1.13 -7.18 8.07
C ASP A 156 2.44 -6.92 8.84
N LYS A 157 3.44 -7.77 8.65
CA LYS A 157 4.76 -7.63 9.28
C LYS A 157 5.61 -6.51 8.68
N TYR A 158 5.60 -6.38 7.35
CA TYR A 158 6.59 -5.59 6.62
C TYR A 158 6.04 -4.37 5.89
N GLY A 159 4.73 -4.10 5.97
CA GLY A 159 4.11 -2.93 5.36
C GLY A 159 3.72 -3.15 3.90
N TYR A 160 4.07 -2.21 3.03
CA TYR A 160 3.74 -2.26 1.61
C TYR A 160 4.84 -2.90 0.78
N VAL A 161 4.47 -3.83 -0.10
CA VAL A 161 5.39 -4.49 -1.03
C VAL A 161 5.05 -4.05 -2.44
N ARG A 162 5.98 -3.32 -3.06
CA ARG A 162 5.97 -3.00 -4.49
C ARG A 162 6.87 -3.96 -5.24
N LYS A 163 6.29 -4.92 -5.96
CA LYS A 163 7.04 -5.86 -6.81
C LYS A 163 7.10 -5.31 -8.23
N SER A 164 8.29 -5.15 -8.79
CA SER A 164 8.53 -4.71 -10.16
C SER A 164 9.01 -5.86 -11.03
N GLU A 165 8.66 -5.84 -12.32
CA GLU A 165 9.19 -6.76 -13.32
C GLU A 165 9.41 -6.04 -14.65
N LEU A 166 10.58 -6.22 -15.25
CA LEU A 166 10.94 -5.73 -16.57
C LEU A 166 11.17 -6.94 -17.49
N THR A 167 10.43 -6.99 -18.60
CA THR A 167 10.44 -8.12 -19.54
C THR A 167 10.82 -7.65 -20.93
N ASN A 168 11.74 -8.38 -21.58
CA ASN A 168 12.05 -8.22 -23.00
C ASN A 168 11.11 -9.06 -23.85
N LEU A 169 10.22 -8.39 -24.59
CA LEU A 169 9.26 -9.03 -25.48
C LEU A 169 9.81 -9.24 -26.90
N GLY A 170 10.99 -8.69 -27.18
CA GLY A 170 11.62 -8.71 -28.49
C GLY A 170 12.38 -10.00 -28.77
N THR A 171 12.94 -10.08 -29.97
CA THR A 171 13.76 -11.23 -30.43
C THR A 171 15.26 -11.06 -30.16
N ASP A 172 15.69 -9.84 -29.86
CA ASP A 172 17.10 -9.51 -29.61
C ASP A 172 17.32 -9.11 -28.15
N ALA A 173 18.52 -9.39 -27.65
CA ALA A 173 18.95 -8.94 -26.34
C ALA A 173 18.91 -7.41 -26.21
N VAL A 174 18.64 -6.93 -25.01
CA VAL A 174 18.56 -5.49 -24.70
C VAL A 174 19.23 -5.19 -23.38
N ARG A 175 19.97 -4.08 -23.36
CA ARG A 175 20.57 -3.56 -22.15
C ARG A 175 19.71 -2.40 -21.64
N VAL A 176 19.33 -2.45 -20.37
CA VAL A 176 18.47 -1.42 -19.76
C VAL A 176 19.11 -0.94 -18.48
N ARG A 177 19.48 0.34 -18.45
CA ARG A 177 19.78 1.06 -17.20
C ARG A 177 18.49 1.64 -16.66
N PHE A 178 18.20 1.47 -15.39
CA PHE A 178 16.96 1.96 -14.81
C PHE A 178 17.17 2.68 -13.48
N ALA A 179 16.25 3.59 -13.16
CA ALA A 179 16.01 4.13 -11.83
C ALA A 179 14.54 3.85 -11.49
N ASP A 180 14.31 2.90 -10.59
CA ASP A 180 12.96 2.45 -10.19
C ASP A 180 12.78 2.65 -8.69
N GLY A 181 11.67 3.26 -8.28
CA GLY A 181 11.54 3.68 -6.89
C GLY A 181 10.22 4.26 -6.46
N LEU A 182 10.24 4.72 -5.21
CA LEU A 182 9.18 5.47 -4.56
C LEU A 182 9.69 6.89 -4.29
N GLN A 183 8.88 7.91 -4.55
CA GLN A 183 9.23 9.31 -4.29
C GLN A 183 8.16 10.04 -3.46
N ASN A 184 8.60 11.09 -2.78
CA ASN A 184 7.82 11.87 -1.82
C ASN A 184 7.31 11.00 -0.64
N LEU A 185 8.19 10.14 -0.14
CA LEU A 185 8.00 9.40 1.09
C LEU A 185 7.95 10.38 2.26
N MET A 186 6.94 10.23 3.10
CA MET A 186 6.79 10.99 4.32
C MET A 186 7.79 10.51 5.38
N PRO A 187 8.42 11.42 6.14
CA PRO A 187 9.03 11.03 7.40
C PRO A 187 7.93 10.72 8.43
N TYR A 188 8.28 9.97 9.45
CA TYR A 188 7.39 9.77 10.60
C TYR A 188 7.13 11.09 11.36
N GLY A 189 5.92 11.24 11.91
CA GLY A 189 5.60 12.29 12.88
C GLY A 189 5.14 13.63 12.29
N VAL A 190 4.87 13.69 10.99
CA VAL A 190 4.28 14.88 10.37
C VAL A 190 2.76 14.79 10.41
N GLU A 191 2.12 15.71 11.12
CA GLU A 191 0.66 15.78 11.16
C GLU A 191 0.06 16.08 9.78
N THR A 192 -1.08 15.45 9.48
CA THR A 192 -1.79 15.63 8.20
C THR A 192 -2.06 17.10 7.92
N ALA A 193 -2.51 17.85 8.93
CA ALA A 193 -2.82 19.28 8.79
C ALA A 193 -1.58 20.10 8.45
N LEU A 194 -0.43 19.81 9.09
CA LEU A 194 0.83 20.49 8.82
C LEU A 194 1.34 20.21 7.40
N GLN A 195 1.27 18.95 6.96
CA GLN A 195 1.65 18.57 5.60
C GLN A 195 0.75 19.22 4.52
N GLN A 196 -0.51 19.47 4.83
CA GLN A 196 -1.46 20.14 3.94
C GLN A 196 -1.27 21.64 3.88
N ALA A 197 -0.99 22.28 5.01
CA ALA A 197 -0.91 23.73 5.11
C ALA A 197 0.48 24.29 4.84
N SER A 198 1.54 23.54 5.13
CA SER A 198 2.92 24.06 5.20
C SER A 198 3.97 23.01 4.84
N SER A 199 3.76 22.24 3.78
CA SER A 199 4.69 21.19 3.34
C SER A 199 6.13 21.68 3.11
N ASN A 200 6.31 22.93 2.69
CA ASN A 200 7.62 23.56 2.53
C ASN A 200 8.37 23.76 3.86
N LEU A 201 7.65 24.05 4.95
CA LEU A 201 8.22 24.07 6.29
C LEU A 201 8.65 22.66 6.70
N VAL A 202 7.81 21.67 6.45
CA VAL A 202 8.11 20.26 6.75
C VAL A 202 9.38 19.84 6.01
N ASP A 203 9.54 20.21 4.74
CA ASP A 203 10.71 19.88 3.94
C ASP A 203 12.01 20.28 4.66
N ALA A 204 12.09 21.45 5.29
CA ALA A 204 13.29 21.91 6.01
C ALA A 204 13.73 21.03 7.19
N TYR A 205 12.83 20.20 7.74
CA TYR A 205 13.10 19.27 8.84
C TYR A 205 13.38 17.85 8.37
N LYS A 206 13.18 17.54 7.09
CA LYS A 206 13.37 16.18 6.57
C LYS A 206 14.83 15.76 6.62
N LYS A 207 15.06 14.53 7.09
CA LYS A 207 16.34 13.83 7.04
C LYS A 207 16.10 12.44 6.48
N CYS A 208 16.82 12.11 5.41
CA CYS A 208 16.77 10.82 4.75
C CYS A 208 18.16 10.19 4.83
N GLU A 209 18.25 9.00 5.41
CA GLU A 209 19.51 8.30 5.66
C GLU A 209 19.51 6.92 5.01
N LEU A 210 20.68 6.46 4.56
CA LEU A 210 20.89 5.09 4.09
C LEU A 210 21.82 4.37 5.05
N GLU A 211 21.32 3.30 5.65
CA GLU A 211 22.19 2.30 6.27
C GLU A 211 22.84 1.48 5.13
N LYS A 212 24.17 1.55 5.04
CA LYS A 212 24.91 1.11 3.86
C LYS A 212 25.03 -0.41 3.75
N GLU A 213 25.08 -1.10 4.88
CA GLU A 213 25.32 -2.55 4.90
C GLU A 213 24.06 -3.32 4.48
N SER A 214 22.90 -2.90 4.99
CA SER A 214 21.59 -3.48 4.71
C SER A 214 20.89 -2.84 3.51
N GLY A 215 21.29 -1.64 3.10
CA GLY A 215 20.60 -0.88 2.05
C GLY A 215 19.25 -0.30 2.49
N LEU A 216 19.01 -0.23 3.81
CA LEU A 216 17.80 0.30 4.42
C LEU A 216 17.78 1.83 4.39
N GLY A 217 16.76 2.40 3.75
CA GLY A 217 16.46 3.82 3.77
C GLY A 217 15.60 4.19 4.98
N LEU A 218 16.00 5.23 5.69
CA LEU A 218 15.34 5.77 6.88
C LEU A 218 14.84 7.19 6.59
N PHE A 219 13.56 7.44 6.81
CA PHE A 219 12.89 8.72 6.56
C PHE A 219 12.37 9.31 7.87
N SER A 220 13.02 10.36 8.33
CA SER A 220 12.79 10.95 9.65
C SER A 220 12.73 12.48 9.59
N LEU A 221 12.32 13.07 10.71
CA LEU A 221 12.50 14.49 10.97
C LEU A 221 13.75 14.68 11.83
N SER A 222 14.44 15.81 11.67
CA SER A 222 15.51 16.21 12.59
C SER A 222 14.99 16.50 14.00
N ALA A 223 13.72 16.94 14.11
CA ALA A 223 12.96 17.16 15.33
C ALA A 223 11.47 17.15 14.99
N VAL A 224 10.61 16.77 15.94
CA VAL A 224 9.17 16.90 15.78
C VAL A 224 8.82 18.39 15.72
N ILE A 225 7.98 18.78 14.75
CA ILE A 225 7.65 20.18 14.50
C ILE A 225 6.58 20.62 15.52
N VAL A 226 6.98 21.40 16.51
CA VAL A 226 6.11 21.96 17.54
C VAL A 226 6.38 23.45 17.73
N ASP A 227 5.33 24.22 18.07
CA ASP A 227 5.45 25.65 18.36
C ASP A 227 6.02 25.93 19.77
N LYS A 228 5.99 24.92 20.64
CA LYS A 228 6.55 25.04 21.99
C LYS A 228 8.07 25.12 21.92
N ALA A 229 8.64 26.07 22.66
CA ALA A 229 10.09 26.19 22.84
C ALA A 229 10.63 25.12 23.81
N GLU A 230 10.48 23.84 23.44
CA GLU A 230 10.95 22.67 24.18
C GLU A 230 11.64 21.67 23.23
N PRO A 231 12.57 20.84 23.72
CA PRO A 231 13.11 19.74 22.93
C PRO A 231 11.98 18.82 22.46
N SER A 232 11.98 18.47 21.17
CA SER A 232 10.98 17.57 20.58
C SER A 232 11.69 16.56 19.68
N GLU A 233 12.13 15.47 20.30
CA GLU A 233 12.92 14.43 19.62
C GLU A 233 12.05 13.60 18.68
N ALA A 234 12.56 13.34 17.47
CA ALA A 234 11.93 12.44 16.50
C ALA A 234 12.61 11.07 16.54
N LEU A 235 12.09 10.16 17.37
CA LEU A 235 12.72 8.85 17.67
C LEU A 235 12.13 7.67 16.89
N ARG A 236 11.36 7.96 15.83
CA ARG A 236 10.76 6.96 14.95
C ARG A 236 10.93 7.38 13.51
N VAL A 237 10.88 6.40 12.61
CA VAL A 237 11.14 6.58 11.18
C VAL A 237 10.11 5.84 10.36
N ASN A 238 9.89 6.31 9.13
CA ASN A 238 9.39 5.46 8.07
C ASN A 238 10.59 4.81 7.37
N VAL A 239 10.42 3.62 6.80
CA VAL A 239 11.52 2.85 6.23
C VAL A 239 11.20 2.41 4.81
N ALA A 240 12.23 2.25 3.98
CA ALA A 240 12.14 1.54 2.71
C ALA A 240 13.40 0.73 2.41
N TRP A 241 13.27 -0.45 1.84
CA TRP A 241 14.39 -1.30 1.44
C TRP A 241 14.04 -2.05 0.15
N SER A 242 14.98 -2.81 -0.38
CA SER A 242 14.76 -3.59 -1.60
C SER A 242 15.38 -4.97 -1.53
N LEU A 243 14.80 -5.88 -2.31
CA LEU A 243 15.23 -7.27 -2.46
C LEU A 243 15.58 -7.52 -3.94
N ASP A 244 16.39 -8.55 -4.18
CA ASP A 244 16.85 -8.99 -5.51
C ASP A 244 17.72 -7.99 -6.29
N ARG A 245 18.14 -6.89 -5.65
CA ARG A 245 19.05 -5.87 -6.20
C ARG A 245 20.10 -5.41 -5.16
N PRO A 246 20.96 -6.32 -4.66
CA PRO A 246 21.88 -6.02 -3.55
C PRO A 246 22.97 -4.99 -3.93
N ASN A 247 23.40 -4.95 -5.20
CA ASN A 247 24.50 -4.10 -5.66
C ASN A 247 24.05 -2.79 -6.32
N SER A 248 22.75 -2.51 -6.36
CA SER A 248 22.24 -1.30 -7.01
C SER A 248 22.60 -0.05 -6.22
N THR A 249 22.84 1.05 -6.91
CA THR A 249 22.96 2.38 -6.30
C THR A 249 21.63 2.81 -5.71
N LYS A 250 21.63 3.34 -4.47
CA LYS A 250 20.42 3.87 -3.82
C LYS A 250 20.37 5.40 -3.86
N LEU A 251 19.21 5.95 -4.21
CA LEU A 251 18.92 7.38 -4.05
C LEU A 251 17.86 7.58 -2.97
N LEU A 252 18.06 8.60 -2.14
CA LEU A 252 17.21 8.97 -1.02
C LEU A 252 16.32 10.20 -1.31
N CYS A 253 16.53 10.85 -2.46
CA CYS A 253 15.70 11.94 -2.97
C CYS A 253 15.60 11.88 -4.50
N SER A 254 14.83 12.79 -5.09
CA SER A 254 14.57 12.81 -6.55
C SER A 254 15.52 13.71 -7.35
N LYS A 255 16.55 14.31 -6.72
CA LYS A 255 17.42 15.32 -7.36
C LYS A 255 18.16 14.81 -8.59
N GLN A 256 18.61 13.56 -8.57
CA GLN A 256 19.43 13.01 -9.64
C GLN A 256 18.60 12.48 -10.84
N LEU A 257 17.28 12.40 -10.72
CA LEU A 257 16.43 11.79 -11.75
C LEU A 257 16.49 12.56 -13.09
N ASP A 258 16.57 13.88 -13.07
CA ASP A 258 16.69 14.67 -14.31
C ASP A 258 18.05 14.52 -14.98
N ALA A 259 19.11 14.30 -14.21
CA ALA A 259 20.43 13.98 -14.75
C ALA A 259 20.43 12.55 -15.33
N PHE A 260 19.78 11.60 -14.65
CA PHE A 260 19.62 10.23 -15.13
C PHE A 260 18.87 10.17 -16.46
N ARG A 261 17.77 10.91 -16.62
CA ARG A 261 17.04 11.05 -17.91
C ARG A 261 17.93 11.49 -19.07
N LYS A 262 19.03 12.19 -18.78
CA LYS A 262 20.01 12.70 -19.75
C LYS A 262 21.23 11.79 -19.91
N GLY A 263 21.21 10.59 -19.34
CA GLY A 263 22.26 9.58 -19.46
C GLY A 263 23.32 9.58 -18.36
N ALA A 264 23.21 10.46 -17.36
CA ALA A 264 24.16 10.51 -16.24
C ALA A 264 24.03 9.26 -15.36
N VAL A 265 25.16 8.80 -14.82
CA VAL A 265 25.21 7.69 -13.86
C VAL A 265 24.91 8.22 -12.46
N PRO A 266 23.91 7.69 -11.74
CA PRO A 266 23.58 8.15 -10.39
C PRO A 266 24.70 7.82 -9.39
N THR A 267 24.87 8.68 -8.39
CA THR A 267 25.76 8.44 -7.25
C THR A 267 24.95 8.12 -6.00
N GLN A 268 25.44 7.18 -5.19
CA GLN A 268 24.73 6.74 -3.98
C GLN A 268 24.57 7.88 -2.98
N GLU A 269 23.34 8.03 -2.49
CA GLU A 269 22.97 9.01 -1.47
C GLU A 269 22.94 8.33 -0.10
N VAL A 270 23.50 8.99 0.92
CA VAL A 270 23.67 8.41 2.28
C VAL A 270 23.04 9.27 3.36
N ASP A 271 23.14 10.59 3.26
CA ASP A 271 22.54 11.56 4.19
C ASP A 271 22.04 12.75 3.35
N ILE A 272 20.72 12.85 3.20
CA ILE A 272 20.05 13.93 2.48
C ILE A 272 19.17 14.70 3.47
N LYS A 273 19.35 16.01 3.49
CA LYS A 273 18.63 16.93 4.39
C LYS A 273 17.81 17.91 3.58
N ALA A 274 16.71 18.35 4.17
CA ALA A 274 15.85 19.40 3.64
C ALA A 274 15.21 19.07 2.27
N GLU A 275 15.00 17.80 1.97
CA GLU A 275 14.43 17.34 0.69
C GLU A 275 13.32 16.30 0.91
N ARG A 276 12.45 16.18 -0.09
CA ARG A 276 11.44 15.12 -0.10
C ARG A 276 12.11 13.77 -0.21
N GLY A 277 11.79 12.87 0.73
CA GLY A 277 12.32 11.51 0.76
C GLY A 277 11.91 10.72 -0.47
N ALA A 278 12.82 9.88 -0.94
CA ALA A 278 12.60 8.90 -1.98
C ALA A 278 13.42 7.65 -1.68
N TYR A 279 13.10 6.54 -2.32
CA TYR A 279 13.93 5.34 -2.33
C TYR A 279 13.96 4.81 -3.75
N PHE A 280 15.05 5.04 -4.45
CA PHE A 280 15.28 4.51 -5.79
C PHE A 280 16.36 3.44 -5.78
N VAL A 281 16.10 2.38 -6.53
CA VAL A 281 17.04 1.35 -6.94
C VAL A 281 17.51 1.73 -8.35
N CYS A 282 18.79 2.07 -8.47
CA CYS A 282 19.43 2.37 -9.75
C CYS A 282 20.39 1.24 -10.12
N ASP A 283 20.10 0.54 -11.21
CA ASP A 283 20.87 -0.63 -11.64
C ASP A 283 20.81 -0.80 -13.17
N GLU A 284 21.50 -1.82 -13.66
CA GLU A 284 21.54 -2.21 -15.06
C GLU A 284 21.25 -3.69 -15.23
N VAL A 285 20.48 -4.04 -16.27
CA VAL A 285 20.21 -5.42 -16.67
C VAL A 285 20.49 -5.62 -18.15
N ASN A 286 20.95 -6.83 -18.48
CA ASN A 286 21.00 -7.34 -19.86
C ASN A 286 19.94 -8.44 -19.97
N LEU A 287 18.89 -8.17 -20.72
CA LEU A 287 17.77 -9.09 -20.90
C LEU A 287 17.89 -9.78 -22.26
N GLU A 288 18.04 -11.09 -22.25
CA GLU A 288 17.90 -11.91 -23.46
C GLU A 288 16.46 -11.83 -24.00
N ALA A 289 16.26 -12.31 -25.24
CA ALA A 289 14.93 -12.40 -25.83
C ALA A 289 13.97 -13.23 -24.95
N GLY A 290 12.82 -12.66 -24.59
CA GLY A 290 11.83 -13.30 -23.73
C GLY A 290 12.20 -13.36 -22.23
N ALA A 291 13.37 -12.86 -21.82
CA ALA A 291 13.78 -12.86 -20.43
C ALA A 291 13.11 -11.75 -19.63
N SER A 292 12.89 -12.01 -18.34
CA SER A 292 12.43 -11.02 -17.37
C SER A 292 13.34 -10.95 -16.16
N GLU A 293 13.38 -9.77 -15.55
CA GLU A 293 14.07 -9.50 -14.29
C GLU A 293 13.09 -8.85 -13.33
N ALA A 294 13.06 -9.32 -12.09
CA ALA A 294 12.12 -8.86 -11.07
C ALA A 294 12.85 -8.45 -9.79
N TRP A 295 12.30 -7.46 -9.10
CA TRP A 295 12.79 -6.99 -7.81
C TRP A 295 11.63 -6.44 -6.97
N SER A 296 11.87 -6.21 -5.69
CA SER A 296 10.85 -5.65 -4.80
C SER A 296 11.40 -4.46 -4.03
N ILE A 297 10.57 -3.44 -3.85
CA ILE A 297 10.77 -2.37 -2.87
C ILE A 297 9.71 -2.54 -1.81
N VAL A 298 10.14 -2.59 -0.55
CA VAL A 298 9.25 -2.74 0.61
C VAL A 298 9.35 -1.48 1.44
N ALA A 299 8.23 -0.98 1.95
CA ALA A 299 8.19 0.22 2.76
C ALA A 299 7.16 0.10 3.88
N ASP A 300 7.52 0.54 5.08
CA ASP A 300 6.64 0.53 6.24
C ASP A 300 6.77 1.83 7.04
N VAL A 301 5.78 2.07 7.89
CA VAL A 301 5.66 3.28 8.68
C VAL A 301 5.90 3.00 10.16
N ASN A 302 6.21 4.07 10.91
CA ASN A 302 6.14 4.05 12.38
C ASN A 302 7.10 3.04 13.06
N LYS A 303 8.35 2.97 12.62
CA LYS A 303 9.37 2.09 13.20
C LYS A 303 10.20 2.81 14.26
N GLY A 304 10.31 2.22 15.45
CA GLY A 304 11.25 2.64 16.47
C GLY A 304 12.63 2.00 16.28
N PRO A 305 13.57 2.28 17.20
CA PRO A 305 14.94 1.78 17.08
C PRO A 305 15.05 0.25 17.13
N VAL A 306 14.18 -0.41 17.90
CA VAL A 306 14.17 -1.88 18.02
C VAL A 306 13.71 -2.49 16.70
N GLU A 307 12.60 -2.01 16.14
CA GLU A 307 12.07 -2.55 14.89
C GLU A 307 13.02 -2.28 13.70
N VAL A 308 13.75 -1.16 13.72
CA VAL A 308 14.82 -0.89 12.74
C VAL A 308 15.98 -1.87 12.89
N ALA A 309 16.44 -2.13 14.12
CA ALA A 309 17.52 -3.07 14.38
C ALA A 309 17.15 -4.51 13.98
N ASP A 310 15.93 -4.94 14.29
CA ASP A 310 15.40 -6.25 13.91
C ASP A 310 15.31 -6.39 12.38
N LEU A 311 14.86 -5.33 11.68
CA LEU A 311 14.83 -5.31 10.23
C LEU A 311 16.23 -5.36 9.61
N MET A 312 17.19 -4.63 10.15
CA MET A 312 18.60 -4.69 9.71
C MET A 312 19.17 -6.11 9.90
N ALA A 313 18.86 -6.76 11.02
CA ALA A 313 19.27 -8.14 11.26
C ALA A 313 18.63 -9.10 10.27
N ALA A 314 17.33 -8.95 9.98
CA ALA A 314 16.63 -9.77 8.99
C ALA A 314 17.18 -9.57 7.56
N LEU A 315 17.62 -8.36 7.21
CA LEU A 315 18.24 -8.05 5.92
C LEU A 315 19.63 -8.69 5.72
N SER A 316 20.24 -9.24 6.77
CA SER A 316 21.47 -10.04 6.63
C SER A 316 21.27 -11.36 5.90
N ASP A 317 20.03 -11.87 5.84
CA ASP A 317 19.62 -12.99 4.98
C ASP A 317 18.42 -12.57 4.09
N PRO A 318 18.69 -11.88 2.96
CA PRO A 318 17.63 -11.38 2.08
C PRO A 318 16.74 -12.48 1.49
N GLN A 319 17.24 -13.71 1.35
CA GLN A 319 16.46 -14.80 0.76
C GLN A 319 15.45 -15.36 1.76
N ALA A 320 15.87 -15.55 3.03
CA ALA A 320 14.95 -15.91 4.10
C ALA A 320 13.88 -14.83 4.31
N LEU A 321 14.28 -13.56 4.37
CA LEU A 321 13.36 -12.43 4.49
C LEU A 321 12.37 -12.36 3.32
N LYS A 322 12.82 -12.59 2.09
CA LYS A 322 11.94 -12.64 0.91
C LYS A 322 10.91 -13.76 1.03
N ALA A 323 11.31 -14.95 1.47
CA ALA A 323 10.39 -16.06 1.65
C ALA A 323 9.33 -15.75 2.73
N GLU A 324 9.74 -15.19 3.86
CA GLU A 324 8.82 -14.77 4.93
C GLU A 324 7.86 -13.67 4.45
N LEU A 325 8.37 -12.66 3.75
CA LEU A 325 7.58 -11.57 3.17
C LEU A 325 6.48 -12.09 2.24
N LEU A 326 6.84 -12.98 1.32
CA LEU A 326 5.88 -13.53 0.36
C LEU A 326 4.84 -14.41 1.06
N ALA A 327 5.22 -15.15 2.11
CA ALA A 327 4.29 -15.92 2.92
C ALA A 327 3.29 -15.00 3.65
N ASP A 328 3.76 -13.92 4.26
CA ASP A 328 2.92 -12.96 5.00
C ASP A 328 1.92 -12.22 4.08
N VAL A 329 2.31 -11.90 2.84
CA VAL A 329 1.38 -11.35 1.82
C VAL A 329 0.26 -12.33 1.48
N GLN A 330 0.55 -13.62 1.41
CA GLN A 330 -0.45 -14.65 1.13
C GLN A 330 -1.34 -14.92 2.33
N GLU A 331 -0.76 -14.98 3.54
CA GLU A 331 -1.51 -15.08 4.79
C GLU A 331 -2.50 -13.91 4.96
N GLY A 332 -2.08 -12.68 4.63
CA GLY A 332 -2.96 -11.51 4.64
C GLY A 332 -4.14 -11.64 3.67
N SER A 333 -3.92 -12.26 2.50
CA SER A 333 -4.98 -12.54 1.54
C SER A 333 -5.95 -13.62 2.05
N GLN A 334 -5.42 -14.68 2.67
CA GLN A 334 -6.22 -15.73 3.27
C GLN A 334 -7.08 -15.21 4.41
N HIS A 335 -6.52 -14.43 5.33
CA HIS A 335 -7.26 -13.86 6.46
C HIS A 335 -8.34 -12.87 5.99
N LEU A 336 -8.10 -12.09 4.92
CA LEU A 336 -9.16 -11.27 4.31
C LEU A 336 -10.32 -12.14 3.81
N VAL A 337 -10.01 -13.25 3.15
CA VAL A 337 -11.02 -14.21 2.67
C VAL A 337 -11.80 -14.81 3.85
N GLU A 338 -11.14 -15.17 4.94
CA GLU A 338 -11.78 -15.71 6.16
C GLU A 338 -12.76 -14.69 6.78
N LEU A 339 -12.36 -13.42 6.93
CA LEU A 339 -13.24 -12.36 7.43
C LEU A 339 -14.50 -12.18 6.55
N VAL A 340 -14.33 -12.22 5.23
CA VAL A 340 -15.43 -12.05 4.27
C VAL A 340 -16.31 -13.29 4.20
N ALA A 341 -15.72 -14.49 4.30
CA ALA A 341 -16.42 -15.77 4.33
C ALA A 341 -17.29 -15.90 5.58
N ALA A 342 -16.83 -15.42 6.73
CA ALA A 342 -17.60 -15.40 7.98
C ALA A 342 -18.89 -14.56 7.91
N SER A 343 -19.07 -13.76 6.85
CA SER A 343 -20.28 -12.99 6.57
C SER A 343 -20.91 -13.36 5.22
N ASP A 344 -20.78 -14.63 4.80
CA ASP A 344 -21.36 -15.18 3.57
C ASP A 344 -20.91 -14.48 2.27
N GLY A 345 -19.68 -13.95 2.26
CA GLY A 345 -19.15 -13.22 1.10
C GLY A 345 -18.62 -14.09 -0.05
N LEU A 346 -18.63 -15.42 0.09
CA LEU A 346 -18.15 -16.33 -0.95
C LEU A 346 -19.32 -16.91 -1.76
N GLN A 347 -19.29 -16.68 -3.07
CA GLN A 347 -20.24 -17.26 -4.02
C GLN A 347 -19.50 -17.84 -5.23
N LEU A 348 -20.04 -18.92 -5.79
CA LEU A 348 -19.55 -19.52 -7.02
C LEU A 348 -20.71 -19.80 -7.96
N THR A 349 -21.02 -18.81 -8.80
CA THR A 349 -21.96 -18.93 -9.92
C THR A 349 -21.23 -18.90 -11.25
N ASN A 350 -21.95 -19.13 -12.36
CA ASN A 350 -21.42 -18.98 -13.71
C ASN A 350 -21.17 -17.50 -14.09
N ASP A 351 -21.68 -16.54 -13.31
CA ASP A 351 -21.37 -15.12 -13.45
C ASP A 351 -20.26 -14.73 -12.46
N ARG A 352 -19.01 -14.79 -12.94
CA ARG A 352 -17.84 -14.50 -12.12
C ARG A 352 -17.77 -13.04 -11.67
N LEU A 353 -18.29 -12.10 -12.47
CA LEU A 353 -18.32 -10.68 -12.10
C LEU A 353 -19.28 -10.44 -10.93
N LEU A 354 -20.41 -11.14 -10.91
CA LEU A 354 -21.33 -11.11 -9.79
C LEU A 354 -20.69 -11.67 -8.51
N ASN A 355 -19.95 -12.78 -8.61
CA ASN A 355 -19.24 -13.37 -7.47
C ASN A 355 -18.23 -12.37 -6.86
N ILE A 356 -17.42 -11.71 -7.70
CA ILE A 356 -16.45 -10.68 -7.28
C ILE A 356 -17.17 -9.49 -6.65
N ARG A 357 -18.30 -9.07 -7.23
CA ARG A 357 -19.08 -7.96 -6.68
C ARG A 357 -19.69 -8.29 -5.33
N HIS A 358 -20.20 -9.51 -5.15
CA HIS A 358 -20.74 -9.98 -3.87
C HIS A 358 -19.67 -9.98 -2.78
N PHE A 359 -18.49 -10.54 -3.08
CA PHE A 359 -17.32 -10.48 -2.18
C PHE A 359 -17.03 -9.04 -1.74
N ALA A 360 -16.91 -8.12 -2.71
CA ALA A 360 -16.62 -6.72 -2.41
C ALA A 360 -17.73 -6.03 -1.59
N ASN A 361 -19.00 -6.30 -1.89
CA ASN A 361 -20.12 -5.76 -1.14
C ASN A 361 -20.09 -6.21 0.33
N THR A 362 -19.90 -7.52 0.58
CA THR A 362 -19.79 -8.07 1.93
C THR A 362 -18.59 -7.50 2.67
N MET A 363 -17.42 -7.45 2.01
CA MET A 363 -16.20 -6.88 2.56
C MET A 363 -16.38 -5.42 2.99
N PHE A 364 -16.92 -4.55 2.13
CA PHE A 364 -17.15 -3.15 2.50
C PHE A 364 -18.23 -3.00 3.59
N ASN A 365 -19.18 -3.93 3.69
CA ASN A 365 -20.16 -3.94 4.77
C ASN A 365 -19.48 -4.22 6.12
N ILE A 366 -18.70 -5.30 6.22
CA ILE A 366 -18.00 -5.67 7.47
C ILE A 366 -16.88 -4.68 7.83
N MET A 367 -16.22 -4.06 6.86
CA MET A 367 -15.24 -3.00 7.12
C MET A 367 -15.88 -1.77 7.78
N ARG A 368 -17.17 -1.51 7.55
CA ARG A 368 -17.88 -0.35 8.10
C ARG A 368 -18.66 -0.68 9.37
N GLY A 369 -19.30 -1.84 9.42
CA GLY A 369 -20.15 -2.28 10.53
C GLY A 369 -19.48 -3.21 11.54
N GLY A 370 -18.32 -3.77 11.19
CA GLY A 370 -17.65 -4.83 11.92
C GLY A 370 -18.13 -6.23 11.52
N ILE A 371 -17.38 -7.22 11.98
CA ILE A 371 -17.72 -8.65 11.90
C ILE A 371 -17.53 -9.26 13.29
N PHE A 372 -18.34 -10.25 13.64
CA PHE A 372 -18.17 -10.99 14.90
C PHE A 372 -16.80 -11.68 14.93
N ASP A 373 -16.20 -11.74 16.11
CA ASP A 373 -14.84 -12.27 16.26
C ASP A 373 -14.74 -13.76 15.88
N ASP A 374 -15.56 -14.59 16.51
CA ASP A 374 -15.71 -16.01 16.21
C ASP A 374 -17.15 -16.48 16.47
N ASN A 375 -17.95 -16.57 15.41
CA ASN A 375 -19.34 -17.06 15.46
C ASN A 375 -20.16 -16.44 16.62
N TYR A 376 -20.49 -17.25 17.63
CA TYR A 376 -21.20 -16.85 18.84
C TYR A 376 -20.36 -17.04 20.11
N ASN A 377 -19.05 -17.24 19.97
CA ASN A 377 -18.11 -17.35 21.07
C ASN A 377 -17.73 -15.96 21.60
N ILE A 378 -17.46 -15.90 22.90
CA ILE A 378 -17.14 -14.69 23.65
C ILE A 378 -15.94 -15.00 24.54
N GLU A 379 -14.92 -14.15 24.45
CA GLU A 379 -13.79 -14.20 25.38
C GLU A 379 -14.15 -13.49 26.68
N LYS A 380 -14.00 -14.20 27.80
CA LYS A 380 -14.22 -13.64 29.14
C LYS A 380 -13.37 -12.40 29.39
N ALA A 381 -12.12 -12.40 28.93
CA ALA A 381 -11.20 -11.29 29.15
C ALA A 381 -11.68 -9.97 28.52
N ASP A 382 -12.32 -10.02 27.34
CA ASP A 382 -12.90 -8.81 26.72
C ASP A 382 -14.24 -8.43 27.35
N PHE A 383 -15.10 -9.43 27.60
CA PHE A 383 -16.39 -9.20 28.25
C PHE A 383 -16.24 -8.58 29.66
N ASP A 384 -15.26 -9.05 30.43
CA ASP A 384 -14.89 -8.51 31.74
C ASP A 384 -14.48 -7.03 31.66
N LYS A 385 -13.57 -6.70 30.74
CA LYS A 385 -13.15 -5.31 30.46
C LYS A 385 -14.33 -4.44 30.03
N TYR A 386 -15.24 -4.97 29.23
CA TYR A 386 -16.47 -4.29 28.82
C TYR A 386 -17.35 -3.98 30.04
N MET A 387 -17.64 -4.97 30.89
CA MET A 387 -18.48 -4.81 32.08
C MET A 387 -17.89 -3.79 33.06
N ALA A 388 -16.58 -3.87 33.32
CA ALA A 388 -15.86 -2.96 34.20
C ALA A 388 -15.92 -1.49 33.74
N LYS A 389 -15.96 -1.26 32.41
CA LYS A 389 -16.09 0.08 31.81
C LYS A 389 -17.55 0.55 31.72
N ALA A 390 -18.48 -0.35 31.43
CA ALA A 390 -19.87 -0.02 31.17
C ALA A 390 -20.59 0.47 32.44
N ASN A 391 -20.43 -0.26 33.56
CA ASN A 391 -20.97 0.16 34.85
C ASN A 391 -20.23 -0.49 36.02
N LYS A 392 -19.46 0.32 36.77
CA LYS A 392 -18.64 -0.13 37.89
C LYS A 392 -19.44 -0.77 39.03
N GLU A 393 -20.65 -0.29 39.29
CA GLU A 393 -21.51 -0.85 40.34
C GLU A 393 -22.07 -2.22 39.93
N VAL A 394 -22.49 -2.36 38.67
CA VAL A 394 -22.93 -3.66 38.10
C VAL A 394 -21.78 -4.64 38.13
N TYR A 395 -20.60 -4.21 37.69
CA TYR A 395 -19.42 -5.05 37.70
C TYR A 395 -19.07 -5.56 39.10
N ALA A 396 -19.04 -4.67 40.11
CA ALA A 396 -18.73 -5.06 41.48
C ALA A 396 -19.73 -6.06 42.09
N ARG A 397 -21.04 -5.93 41.79
CA ARG A 397 -22.09 -6.82 42.34
C ARG A 397 -22.27 -8.12 41.54
N THR A 398 -21.71 -8.20 40.34
CA THR A 398 -21.77 -9.40 39.48
C THR A 398 -20.41 -10.07 39.28
N ALA A 399 -19.38 -9.63 40.01
CA ALA A 399 -18.00 -10.14 39.89
C ALA A 399 -17.92 -11.67 40.01
N ASP A 400 -18.55 -12.25 41.04
CA ASP A 400 -18.57 -13.71 41.23
C ASP A 400 -19.24 -14.47 40.06
N LEU A 401 -20.22 -13.85 39.39
CA LEU A 401 -20.88 -14.44 38.22
C LEU A 401 -19.93 -14.44 37.01
N ILE A 402 -19.22 -13.33 36.81
CA ILE A 402 -18.24 -13.20 35.72
C ILE A 402 -17.06 -14.14 35.97
N ASP A 403 -16.55 -14.20 37.21
CA ASP A 403 -15.46 -15.10 37.60
C ASP A 403 -15.82 -16.58 37.38
N GLY A 404 -17.10 -16.94 37.49
CA GLY A 404 -17.61 -18.29 37.22
C GLY A 404 -17.71 -18.68 35.73
N LEU A 405 -17.54 -17.74 34.80
CA LEU A 405 -17.50 -18.05 33.37
C LEU A 405 -16.18 -18.72 32.98
N GLU A 406 -16.24 -19.62 32.02
CA GLU A 406 -15.05 -20.17 31.34
C GLU A 406 -14.34 -19.06 30.55
N ASP A 407 -13.06 -19.26 30.23
CA ASP A 407 -12.26 -18.27 29.48
C ASP A 407 -12.88 -17.93 28.11
N VAL A 408 -13.54 -18.93 27.49
CA VAL A 408 -14.37 -18.77 26.29
C VAL A 408 -15.71 -19.43 26.54
N PHE A 409 -16.80 -18.71 26.28
CA PHE A 409 -18.17 -19.22 26.41
C PHE A 409 -19.03 -18.76 25.22
N ASP A 410 -20.19 -19.38 25.03
CA ASP A 410 -21.09 -19.03 23.92
C ASP A 410 -22.20 -18.05 24.31
N LEU A 411 -22.80 -17.42 23.30
CA LEU A 411 -23.91 -16.47 23.48
C LEU A 411 -25.12 -17.09 24.21
N GLN A 412 -25.34 -18.40 24.11
CA GLN A 412 -26.45 -19.07 24.81
C GLN A 412 -26.19 -19.17 26.30
N THR A 413 -24.94 -19.45 26.69
CA THR A 413 -24.47 -19.42 28.07
C THR A 413 -24.67 -18.04 28.66
N LEU A 414 -24.27 -16.98 27.93
CA LEU A 414 -24.46 -15.60 28.39
C LEU A 414 -25.95 -15.24 28.55
N LYS A 415 -26.81 -15.65 27.61
CA LYS A 415 -28.26 -15.43 27.68
C LYS A 415 -28.89 -16.14 28.87
N ALA A 416 -28.53 -17.41 29.10
CA ALA A 416 -29.01 -18.18 30.23
C ALA A 416 -28.59 -17.55 31.57
N LEU A 417 -27.34 -17.08 31.65
CA LEU A 417 -26.83 -16.37 32.82
C LEU A 417 -27.58 -15.06 33.06
N ALA A 418 -27.83 -14.28 32.00
CA ALA A 418 -28.58 -13.04 32.04
C ALA A 418 -30.06 -13.23 32.44
N GLU A 419 -30.68 -14.35 32.07
CA GLU A 419 -32.05 -14.69 32.46
C GLU A 419 -32.15 -15.19 33.91
N ALA A 420 -31.14 -15.92 34.39
CA ALA A 420 -31.10 -16.42 35.75
C ALA A 420 -30.75 -15.33 36.79
N THR A 421 -30.16 -14.22 36.34
CA THR A 421 -29.71 -13.12 37.21
C THR A 421 -30.82 -12.07 37.36
N PRO A 422 -31.27 -11.72 38.58
CA PRO A 422 -32.36 -10.75 38.81
C PRO A 422 -31.97 -9.28 38.54
N ASP A 423 -30.71 -9.02 38.18
CA ASP A 423 -30.18 -7.68 37.94
C ASP A 423 -30.46 -7.24 36.48
N GLU A 424 -31.43 -6.35 36.32
CA GLU A 424 -31.86 -5.86 34.99
C GLU A 424 -30.75 -5.07 34.27
N ASP A 425 -29.84 -4.42 34.99
CA ASP A 425 -28.71 -3.74 34.36
C ASP A 425 -27.67 -4.73 33.83
N PHE A 426 -27.35 -5.78 34.61
CA PHE A 426 -26.50 -6.87 34.12
C PHE A 426 -27.10 -7.51 32.88
N LYS A 427 -28.41 -7.83 32.93
CA LYS A 427 -29.11 -8.44 31.81
C LYS A 427 -29.05 -7.56 30.56
N ARG A 428 -29.26 -6.24 30.70
CA ARG A 428 -29.13 -5.30 29.59
C ARG A 428 -27.70 -5.30 29.01
N LEU A 429 -26.68 -5.18 29.85
CA LEU A 429 -25.27 -5.13 29.41
C LEU A 429 -24.83 -6.45 28.74
N ALA A 430 -25.22 -7.59 29.30
CA ALA A 430 -24.95 -8.91 28.73
C ALA A 430 -25.58 -9.08 27.33
N LEU A 431 -26.78 -8.55 27.12
CA LEU A 431 -27.48 -8.63 25.83
C LEU A 431 -27.09 -7.55 24.82
N GLU A 432 -26.53 -6.42 25.28
CA GLU A 432 -25.99 -5.34 24.44
C GLU A 432 -24.57 -5.62 23.94
N TYR A 433 -23.83 -6.53 24.59
CA TYR A 433 -22.47 -6.86 24.21
C TYR A 433 -22.41 -7.52 22.82
N LEU A 434 -21.57 -6.95 21.95
CA LEU A 434 -21.33 -7.43 20.59
C LEU A 434 -19.81 -7.52 20.38
N PRO A 435 -19.21 -8.73 20.31
CA PRO A 435 -17.78 -8.92 20.10
C PRO A 435 -17.42 -8.67 18.63
N LEU A 436 -17.55 -7.42 18.17
CA LEU A 436 -17.28 -7.00 16.80
C LEU A 436 -15.84 -6.51 16.65
N LYS A 437 -15.18 -6.96 15.58
CA LYS A 437 -13.85 -6.48 15.15
C LYS A 437 -13.90 -5.88 13.74
N PHE A 438 -12.75 -5.44 13.23
CA PHE A 438 -12.52 -5.01 11.83
C PHE A 438 -13.21 -3.71 11.38
N SER A 439 -14.15 -3.17 12.15
CA SER A 439 -14.86 -1.93 11.79
C SER A 439 -13.93 -0.70 11.74
N ARG A 440 -14.18 0.20 10.78
CA ARG A 440 -13.56 1.53 10.70
C ARG A 440 -14.54 2.58 10.15
N ARG A 441 -14.31 3.86 10.45
CA ARG A 441 -15.01 4.97 9.80
C ARG A 441 -14.60 5.07 8.32
N HIS A 442 -15.54 5.46 7.45
CA HIS A 442 -15.36 5.51 5.99
C HIS A 442 -14.83 6.88 5.50
N GLY A 443 -13.81 7.39 6.17
CA GLY A 443 -13.05 8.54 5.71
C GLY A 443 -12.00 8.13 4.69
N ASP A 444 -11.84 8.96 3.65
CA ASP A 444 -10.87 8.75 2.57
C ASP A 444 -10.69 10.07 1.79
N PRO A 445 -9.72 10.18 0.86
CA PRO A 445 -9.47 11.39 0.08
C PRO A 445 -10.66 11.94 -0.73
N SER A 446 -11.61 11.10 -1.13
CA SER A 446 -12.86 11.53 -1.80
C SER A 446 -13.96 11.93 -0.82
N ARG A 447 -13.77 11.62 0.47
CA ARG A 447 -14.65 11.97 1.61
C ARG A 447 -13.85 12.65 2.72
N PRO A 448 -13.12 13.74 2.43
CA PRO A 448 -12.12 14.31 3.33
C PRO A 448 -12.71 14.91 4.62
N TRP A 449 -14.02 15.14 4.67
CA TRP A 449 -14.73 15.59 5.89
C TRP A 449 -14.86 14.48 6.95
N ASN A 450 -14.69 13.22 6.58
CA ASN A 450 -14.70 12.09 7.50
C ASN A 450 -13.28 11.72 7.90
N LYS A 451 -12.96 11.75 9.20
CA LYS A 451 -11.71 11.17 9.72
C LYS A 451 -11.85 9.66 9.87
N PHE A 452 -10.90 8.89 9.36
CA PHE A 452 -10.83 7.45 9.55
C PHE A 452 -9.69 7.07 10.50
N SER A 453 -9.85 5.94 11.19
CA SER A 453 -8.77 5.25 11.89
C SER A 453 -9.11 3.76 11.95
N ILE A 454 -8.14 2.92 11.62
CA ILE A 454 -8.26 1.47 11.51
C ILE A 454 -7.58 0.88 12.74
N ASN A 455 -8.32 0.85 13.84
CA ASN A 455 -7.84 0.42 15.15
C ASN A 455 -8.23 -1.05 15.36
N THR A 456 -7.69 -1.93 14.52
CA THR A 456 -7.98 -3.37 14.55
C THR A 456 -6.91 -4.17 15.30
N ARG A 457 -5.99 -3.46 15.94
CA ARG A 457 -4.94 -3.98 16.82
C ARG A 457 -4.62 -2.96 17.89
N ASP A 458 -4.26 -3.44 19.07
CA ASP A 458 -3.70 -2.64 20.14
C ASP A 458 -2.30 -2.13 19.78
N GLU A 459 -2.01 -0.88 20.14
CA GLU A 459 -0.79 -0.19 19.73
C GLU A 459 0.47 -0.64 20.49
N VAL A 460 0.29 -1.26 21.65
CA VAL A 460 1.38 -1.64 22.56
C VAL A 460 1.65 -3.14 22.49
N SER A 461 0.58 -3.94 22.55
CA SER A 461 0.65 -5.40 22.55
C SER A 461 0.59 -6.02 21.16
N GLY A 462 0.01 -5.32 20.18
CA GLY A 462 -0.25 -5.87 18.85
C GLY A 462 -1.38 -6.91 18.82
N GLU A 463 -2.04 -7.16 19.96
CA GLU A 463 -3.24 -7.99 20.08
C GLU A 463 -4.43 -7.38 19.33
N LYS A 464 -5.46 -8.18 19.04
CA LYS A 464 -6.62 -7.76 18.24
C LYS A 464 -7.47 -6.68 18.92
#